data_AF-A0A7C5P338-F1
#
_entry.id   AF-A0A7C5P338-F1
#
_cell.length_a   1.000
_cell.length_b   1.000
_cell.length_c   1.000
_cell.angle_alpha   90.00
_cell.angle_beta   90.00
_cell.angle_gamma   90.00
#
_symmetry.space_group_name_H-M   'P 1'
#
loop_
_entity.id
_entity.type
_entity.pdbx_description
1 polymer ?
#
loop_
_entity_poly.entity_id
_entity_poly.type
_entity_poly.pdbx_seq_one_letter_code
_entity_poly.pdbx_strand_id
1 'polypeptide(L)' 'MKVVELDIKLPYEKRGKVLAKILNEVRGKLMDIHFLPPTSKGVSEIRMEIVEENVQKLLADIKKIVRDGKVSFKVLSEA' A
#
# COMPACT_ATOMS: atom_id res chain seq x y z
N MET A 1 -15.30 -11.43 2.57
CA MET A 1 -13.91 -10.96 2.32
C MET A 1 -13.97 -9.52 1.81
N LYS A 2 -13.04 -8.62 2.19
CA LYS A 2 -13.11 -7.22 1.73
C LYS A 2 -12.01 -6.93 0.72
N VAL A 3 -12.35 -6.22 -0.35
CA VAL A 3 -11.36 -5.68 -1.29
C VAL A 3 -11.01 -4.27 -0.85
N VAL A 4 -9.73 -4.02 -0.61
CA VAL A 4 -9.20 -2.76 -0.12
C VAL A 4 -8.20 -2.21 -1.11
N GLU A 5 -8.42 -0.97 -1.54
CA GLU A 5 -7.44 -0.18 -2.26
C GLU A 5 -6.57 0.58 -1.25
N LEU A 6 -5.26 0.38 -1.30
CA LEU A 6 -4.26 1.14 -0.56
C LEU A 6 -3.55 2.11 -1.50
N ASP A 7 -3.57 3.40 -1.17
CA ASP A 7 -2.78 4.44 -1.83
C ASP A 7 -1.63 4.85 -0.90
N ILE A 8 -0.41 4.61 -1.35
CA ILE A 8 0.80 4.85 -0.57
C ILE A 8 1.65 5.89 -1.28
N LYS A 9 1.94 6.99 -0.57
CA LYS A 9 2.81 8.07 -1.02
C LYS A 9 4.06 8.14 -0.17
N LEU A 10 5.23 8.04 -0.78
CA LEU A 10 6.50 8.03 -0.06
C LEU A 10 7.66 8.56 -0.93
N PRO A 11 8.77 9.04 -0.34
CA PRO A 11 9.91 9.53 -1.10
C PRO A 11 10.50 8.45 -2.04
N TYR A 12 10.72 8.79 -3.31
CA TYR A 12 11.12 7.84 -4.35
C TYR A 12 12.40 7.05 -3.99
N GLU A 13 13.36 7.72 -3.36
CA GLU A 13 14.64 7.14 -2.92
C GLU A 13 14.47 5.96 -1.95
N LYS A 14 13.47 6.02 -1.06
CA LYS A 14 13.19 4.99 -0.05
C LYS A 14 12.23 3.90 -0.56
N ARG A 15 11.66 4.07 -1.76
CA ARG A 15 10.58 3.22 -2.31
C ARG A 15 10.91 1.75 -2.33
N GLY A 16 12.05 1.36 -2.89
CA GLY A 16 12.37 -0.06 -3.06
C GLY A 16 12.38 -0.84 -1.74
N LYS A 17 12.99 -0.26 -0.69
CA LYS A 17 13.07 -0.90 0.64
C LYS A 17 11.70 -0.99 1.33
N VAL A 18 10.88 0.06 1.21
CA VAL A 18 9.54 0.10 1.81
C VAL A 18 8.60 -0.86 1.08
N LEU A 19 8.63 -0.84 -0.25
CA LEU A 19 7.82 -1.70 -1.11
C LEU A 19 8.11 -3.19 -0.87
N ALA A 20 9.38 -3.58 -0.77
CA ALA A 20 9.74 -4.97 -0.50
C ALA A 20 9.13 -5.49 0.80
N LYS A 21 9.09 -4.66 1.85
CA LYS A 21 8.46 -5.01 3.13
C LYS A 21 6.94 -5.12 3.02
N ILE A 22 6.32 -4.19 2.32
CA ILE A 22 4.88 -4.19 2.06
C ILE A 22 4.48 -5.45 1.30
N LEU A 23 5.17 -5.78 0.21
CA LEU A 23 4.89 -6.96 -0.62
C LEU A 23 5.05 -8.26 0.15
N ASN A 24 5.97 -8.33 1.11
CA ASN A 24 6.09 -9.47 2.01
C ASN A 24 4.89 -9.61 2.96
N GLU A 25 4.38 -8.50 3.49
CA GLU A 25 3.22 -8.47 4.39
C GLU A 25 1.91 -8.86 3.68
N VAL A 26 1.74 -8.41 2.42
CA VAL A 26 0.51 -8.63 1.62
C VAL A 26 0.60 -9.83 0.70
N ARG A 27 1.62 -10.68 0.89
CA ARG A 27 1.88 -11.84 0.03
C ARG A 27 0.68 -12.79 0.03
N GLY A 28 0.21 -13.16 -1.16
CA GLY A 28 -0.95 -14.04 -1.34
C GLY A 28 -2.31 -13.36 -1.19
N LYS A 29 -2.33 -12.06 -0.87
CA LYS A 29 -3.54 -11.23 -0.74
C LYS A 29 -3.63 -10.12 -1.78
N LEU A 30 -2.50 -9.79 -2.41
CA LEU A 30 -2.41 -8.81 -3.48
C LEU A 30 -3.18 -9.27 -4.72
N MET A 31 -4.15 -8.48 -5.17
CA MET A 31 -4.83 -8.67 -6.44
C MET A 31 -4.12 -7.91 -7.56
N ASP A 32 -3.82 -6.64 -7.30
CA ASP A 32 -3.24 -5.76 -8.30
C ASP A 32 -2.32 -4.71 -7.68
N ILE A 33 -1.38 -4.21 -8.47
CA ILE A 33 -0.44 -3.17 -8.07
C ILE A 33 -0.12 -2.24 -9.23
N HIS A 34 -0.36 -0.96 -8.99
CA HIS A 34 -0.10 0.12 -9.93
C HIS A 34 0.99 1.03 -9.39
N PHE A 35 2.09 1.13 -10.15
CA PHE A 35 3.17 2.07 -9.89
C PHE A 35 2.93 3.34 -10.70
N LEU A 36 2.53 4.41 -10.03
CA LEU A 36 2.36 5.69 -10.68
C LEU A 36 3.73 6.37 -10.87
N PRO A 37 3.89 7.18 -11.92
CA PRO A 37 5.11 7.96 -12.12
C PRO A 37 5.34 8.86 -10.89
N PRO A 38 6.61 9.05 -10.47
CA PRO A 38 6.91 9.95 -9.38
C PRO A 38 6.52 11.39 -9.74
N THR A 39 6.03 12.11 -8.75
CA THR A 39 5.74 13.53 -8.90
C THR A 39 7.03 14.34 -9.10
N SER A 40 6.91 15.57 -9.61
CA SER A 40 8.03 16.51 -9.76
C SER A 40 8.75 16.85 -8.44
N LYS A 41 8.15 16.51 -7.29
CA LYS A 41 8.74 16.65 -5.94
C LYS A 41 9.46 15.39 -5.45
N GLY A 42 9.64 14.37 -6.30
CA GLY A 42 10.31 13.12 -5.92
C GLY A 42 9.46 12.21 -5.02
N VAL A 43 8.14 12.37 -5.01
CA VAL A 43 7.22 11.48 -4.28
C VAL A 43 6.73 10.38 -5.22
N SER A 44 6.93 9.12 -4.83
CA SER A 44 6.33 7.98 -5.51
C SER A 44 4.93 7.72 -4.96
N GLU A 45 4.01 7.42 -5.86
CA GLU A 45 2.66 6.99 -5.53
C GLU A 45 2.47 5.54 -5.98
N ILE A 46 1.89 4.71 -5.12
CA ILE A 46 1.68 3.29 -5.36
C ILE A 46 0.24 2.99 -4.96
N ARG A 47 -0.53 2.40 -5.87
CA ARG A 47 -1.86 1.89 -5.57
C ARG A 47 -1.83 0.38 -5.58
N MET A 48 -2.45 -0.24 -4.58
CA MET A 48 -2.50 -1.69 -4.43
C MET A 48 -3.91 -2.10 -4.08
N GLU A 49 -4.39 -3.16 -4.72
CA GLU A 49 -5.65 -3.81 -4.36
C GLU A 49 -5.34 -5.09 -3.61
N ILE A 50 -5.92 -5.23 -2.42
CA ILE A 50 -5.66 -6.34 -1.51
C ILE A 50 -6.97 -6.93 -1.02
N VAL A 51 -7.07 -8.26 -1.03
CA VAL A 51 -8.16 -8.99 -0.38
C VAL A 51 -7.77 -9.28 1.05
N GLU A 52 -8.53 -8.74 1.99
CA GLU A 52 -8.27 -8.95 3.42
C GLU A 52 -9.57 -9.02 4.20
N GLU A 53 -9.59 -9.87 5.23
CA GLU A 53 -10.72 -9.95 6.17
C GLU A 53 -10.51 -8.93 7.31
N ASN A 54 -9.28 -8.81 7.80
CA ASN A 54 -8.92 -7.88 8.87
C ASN A 54 -8.19 -6.63 8.35
N VAL A 55 -8.97 -5.72 7.75
CA VAL A 55 -8.48 -4.47 7.17
C VAL A 55 -7.76 -3.58 8.21
N GLN A 56 -8.25 -3.55 9.45
CA GLN A 56 -7.66 -2.72 10.50
C GLN A 56 -6.24 -3.15 10.87
N LYS A 57 -6.02 -4.46 11.01
CA LYS A 57 -4.69 -5.01 11.28
C LYS A 57 -3.73 -4.72 10.12
N LEU A 58 -4.17 -4.99 8.89
CA LEU A 58 -3.39 -4.69 7.68
C LEU A 58 -2.96 -3.22 7.66
N LEU A 59 -3.89 -2.29 7.90
CA LEU A 59 -3.58 -0.86 7.91
C LEU A 59 -2.57 -0.48 9.00
N ALA A 60 -2.68 -1.08 10.19
CA ALA A 60 -1.73 -0.84 11.27
C ALA A 60 -0.32 -1.31 10.88
N ASP A 61 -0.20 -2.48 10.27
CA ASP A 61 1.09 -3.06 9.88
C ASP A 61 1.72 -2.31 8.70
N ILE A 62 0.92 -1.92 7.70
CA ILE A 62 1.39 -1.07 6.58
C ILE A 62 1.84 0.31 7.08
N LYS A 63 1.09 0.95 8.00
CA LYS A 63 1.51 2.22 8.60
C LYS A 63 2.86 2.12 9.32
N LYS A 64 3.09 1.03 10.07
CA LYS A 64 4.39 0.78 10.74
C LYS A 64 5.55 0.62 9.75
N ILE A 65 5.29 0.07 8.57
CA ILE A 65 6.30 -0.12 7.52
C ILE A 65 6.60 1.20 6.80
N VAL A 66 5.55 1.96 6.46
CA VAL A 66 5.67 3.19 5.67
C VAL A 66 6.27 4.34 6.49
N ARG A 67 6.08 4.39 7.81
CA ARG A 67 6.60 5.37 8.79
C ARG A 67 6.51 6.84 8.36
N ASP A 68 7.41 7.28 7.49
CA ASP A 68 7.58 8.65 6.99
C ASP A 68 6.66 8.98 5.81
N GLY A 69 5.96 7.99 5.23
CA GLY A 69 5.05 8.17 4.11
C GLY A 69 3.59 8.33 4.52
N LYS A 70 2.75 8.71 3.56
CA LYS A 70 1.30 8.81 3.72
C LYS A 70 0.65 7.53 3.19
N VAL A 71 -0.24 6.95 3.99
CA VAL A 71 -1.06 5.79 3.60
C VAL A 71 -2.52 6.22 3.67
N SER A 72 -3.22 6.12 2.55
CA SER A 72 -4.67 6.27 2.45
C SER A 72 -5.25 4.92 2.04
N PHE A 73 -6.51 4.66 2.40
CA PHE A 73 -7.18 3.44 1.98
C PHE A 73 -8.63 3.71 1.63
N LYS A 74 -9.17 2.86 0.77
CA LYS A 74 -10.57 2.85 0.37
C LYS A 74 -11.04 1.40 0.33
N VAL A 75 -12.18 1.11 0.95
CA VAL A 75 -12.83 -0.20 0.81
C VAL A 75 -13.64 -0.17 -0.48
N LEU A 76 -13.30 -1.03 -1.42
CA LEU A 76 -13.93 -1.08 -2.75
C LEU A 76 -15.19 -1.96 -2.75
N SER A 77 -15.19 -3.03 -1.94
CA SER A 77 -16.29 -4.00 -1.90
C SER A 77 -16.26 -4.80 -0.59
N GLU A 78 -17.43 -5.05 -0.02
CA GLU A 78 -17.67 -6.12 0.96
C GLU A 78 -18.34 -7.27 0.21
N ALA A 79 -17.59 -8.36 -0.03
CA ALA A 79 -18.13 -9.61 -0.56
C ALA A 79 -18.57 -10.52 0.58
#